data_AF-A0A8X7W9P0-F1
#
_entry.id   AF-A0A8X7W9P0-F1
#
_cell.length_a   1.000
_cell.length_b   1.000
_cell.length_c   1.000
_cell.angle_alpha   90.00
_cell.angle_beta   90.00
_cell.angle_gamma   90.00
#
_symmetry.space_group_name_H-M   'P 1'
#
loop_
_entity.id
_entity.type
_entity.pdbx_description
1 polymer ?
#
loop_
_entity_poly.entity_id
_entity_poly.type
_entity_poly.pdbx_seq_one_letter_code
_entity_poly.pdbx_strand_id
1 'polypeptide(L)'
;MADTNATEETTIDASQEQHETVDEMLARHRQEIKQLQNKETELKKAAAKGSKAEQKAKKKQVEEDISRLSTKLKEKQLKELASQGFSSSSSNGNISKDETNEKKGDIDTLVRAIAGVSVTTAQQEHSKPSKSVKRREKRAKEEADREQRIKEEQSNVTSDRMVENQKLETKLKPMGLTISEIKPDGHSGRDVCNKNQLANHSGGASPYTYQKMAAAYMIHEREHKTDFHPIF
;
A
#
# COMPACT_ATOMS: atom_id res chain seq x y z
N MET A 1 -69.23 -19.23 -25.15
CA MET A 1 -69.03 -20.21 -24.05
C MET A 1 -68.22 -21.36 -24.61
N ALA A 2 -67.18 -21.75 -23.87
CA ALA A 2 -66.41 -23.01 -23.96
C ALA A 2 -65.65 -23.32 -25.27
N ASP A 3 -64.42 -22.80 -25.37
CA ASP A 3 -63.31 -23.54 -25.98
C ASP A 3 -62.42 -24.09 -24.85
N THR A 4 -62.26 -25.42 -24.80
CA THR A 4 -61.34 -26.10 -23.88
C THR A 4 -60.50 -27.14 -24.64
N ASN A 5 -59.24 -26.78 -24.87
CA ASN A 5 -58.02 -27.47 -24.43
C ASN A 5 -57.93 -29.01 -24.57
N ALA A 6 -57.04 -29.48 -25.46
CA ALA A 6 -56.27 -30.73 -25.31
C ALA A 6 -54.99 -30.62 -26.17
N THR A 7 -53.85 -30.31 -25.55
CA THR A 7 -52.69 -31.21 -25.38
C THR A 7 -52.06 -31.71 -26.69
N GLU A 8 -51.07 -30.97 -27.20
CA GLU A 8 -49.98 -31.56 -28.01
C GLU A 8 -48.66 -31.35 -27.25
N GLU A 9 -48.17 -32.45 -26.69
CA GLU A 9 -46.78 -32.60 -26.25
C GLU A 9 -45.89 -32.47 -27.48
N THR A 10 -45.11 -31.40 -27.57
CA THR A 10 -43.91 -31.39 -28.41
C THR A 10 -42.72 -31.69 -27.51
N THR A 11 -42.43 -32.97 -27.38
CA THR A 11 -41.13 -33.51 -27.02
C THR A 11 -40.08 -32.93 -27.97
N ILE A 12 -39.32 -31.94 -27.51
CA ILE A 12 -38.07 -31.56 -28.17
C ILE A 12 -36.95 -32.31 -27.48
N ASP A 13 -36.57 -33.32 -28.23
CA ASP A 13 -35.60 -34.36 -28.04
C ASP A 13 -34.19 -33.85 -27.73
N ALA A 14 -33.47 -34.80 -27.13
CA ALA A 14 -32.13 -34.84 -26.64
C ALA A 14 -31.04 -34.14 -27.49
N SER A 15 -30.07 -33.61 -26.76
CA SER A 15 -28.64 -33.86 -27.01
C SER A 15 -28.14 -33.62 -28.45
N GLN A 16 -27.94 -32.36 -28.80
CA GLN A 16 -26.84 -32.05 -29.71
C GLN A 16 -25.55 -31.93 -28.90
N GLU A 17 -24.89 -33.06 -28.68
CA GLU A 17 -23.43 -33.08 -28.52
C GLU A 17 -22.84 -32.58 -29.85
N GLN A 18 -22.78 -31.25 -30.01
CA GLN A 18 -21.90 -30.64 -30.98
C GLN A 18 -20.49 -30.98 -30.51
N HIS A 19 -19.82 -31.88 -31.23
CA HIS A 19 -18.42 -32.19 -31.02
C HIS A 19 -17.63 -30.94 -31.45
N GLU A 20 -17.58 -29.93 -30.59
CA GLU A 20 -16.85 -28.70 -30.85
C GLU A 20 -15.40 -29.07 -31.14
N THR A 21 -14.89 -28.53 -32.24
CA THR A 21 -13.49 -28.74 -32.60
C THR A 21 -12.61 -28.13 -31.50
N VAL A 22 -11.43 -28.71 -31.28
CA VAL A 22 -10.48 -28.24 -30.25
C VAL A 22 -10.23 -26.73 -30.39
N ASP A 23 -10.20 -26.22 -31.62
CA ASP A 23 -10.02 -24.81 -31.94
C ASP A 23 -11.22 -23.93 -31.53
N GLU A 24 -12.45 -24.40 -31.71
CA GLU A 24 -13.66 -23.71 -31.26
C GLU A 24 -13.74 -23.64 -29.73
N MET A 25 -13.31 -24.69 -29.02
CA MET A 25 -13.20 -24.69 -27.56
C MET A 25 -12.18 -23.67 -27.07
N LEU A 26 -10.99 -23.65 -27.67
CA LEU A 26 -9.94 -22.69 -27.32
C LEU A 26 -10.36 -21.26 -27.63
N ALA A 27 -11.10 -21.04 -28.72
CA ALA A 27 -11.69 -19.74 -29.03
C ALA A 27 -12.71 -19.31 -27.96
N ARG A 28 -13.56 -20.23 -27.49
CA ARG A 28 -14.49 -19.97 -26.38
C ARG A 28 -13.76 -19.64 -25.09
N HIS A 29 -12.74 -20.41 -24.72
CA HIS A 29 -11.91 -20.15 -23.52
C HIS A 29 -11.28 -18.76 -23.58
N ARG A 30 -10.76 -18.34 -24.74
CA ARG A 30 -10.23 -16.98 -24.94
C ARG A 30 -11.31 -15.91 -24.80
N GLN A 31 -12.53 -16.16 -25.29
CA GLN A 31 -13.66 -15.24 -25.14
C GLN A 31 -14.12 -15.14 -23.68
N GLU A 32 -14.22 -16.26 -22.96
CA GLU A 32 -14.60 -16.30 -21.54
C GLU A 32 -13.59 -15.57 -20.66
N ILE A 33 -12.29 -15.72 -20.93
CA ILE A 33 -11.23 -14.99 -20.24
C ILE A 33 -11.38 -13.48 -20.49
N LYS A 34 -11.62 -13.06 -21.74
CA LYS A 34 -11.87 -11.64 -22.07
C LYS A 34 -13.14 -11.11 -21.38
N GLN A 35 -14.21 -11.90 -21.35
CA GLN A 35 -15.45 -11.51 -20.68
C GLN A 35 -15.25 -11.37 -19.16
N LEU A 36 -14.47 -12.25 -18.52
CA LEU A 36 -14.12 -12.12 -17.11
C LEU A 36 -13.26 -10.88 -16.85
N GLN A 37 -12.29 -10.58 -17.71
CA GLN A 37 -11.48 -9.36 -17.60
C GLN A 37 -12.35 -8.10 -17.72
N ASN A 38 -13.31 -8.08 -18.64
CA ASN A 38 -14.23 -6.95 -18.77
C ASN A 38 -15.08 -6.78 -17.50
N LYS A 39 -15.69 -7.87 -17.01
CA LYS A 39 -16.46 -7.88 -15.76
C LYS A 39 -15.61 -7.46 -14.55
N GLU A 40 -14.35 -7.88 -14.48
CA GLU A 40 -13.40 -7.48 -13.45
C GLU A 40 -13.22 -5.96 -13.44
N THR A 41 -13.00 -5.36 -14.61
CA THR A 41 -12.82 -3.90 -14.69
C THR A 41 -14.10 -3.13 -14.34
N GLU A 42 -15.28 -3.65 -14.70
CA GLU A 42 -16.56 -3.05 -14.33
C GLU A 42 -16.83 -3.13 -12.84
N LEU A 43 -16.60 -4.30 -12.22
CA LEU A 43 -16.76 -4.50 -10.77
C LEU A 43 -15.76 -3.64 -9.97
N LYS A 44 -14.50 -3.55 -10.41
CA LYS A 44 -13.50 -2.67 -9.80
C LYS A 44 -13.88 -1.19 -9.92
N LYS A 45 -14.45 -0.76 -11.06
CA LYS A 45 -14.98 0.60 -11.25
C LYS A 45 -16.21 0.88 -10.38
N ALA A 46 -17.11 -0.09 -10.23
CA ALA A 46 -18.27 0.04 -9.35
C ALA A 46 -17.86 0.13 -7.88
N ALA A 47 -16.90 -0.71 -7.45
CA ALA A 47 -16.35 -0.69 -6.09
C ALA A 47 -15.59 0.59 -5.75
N ALA A 48 -15.10 1.33 -6.76
CA ALA A 48 -14.44 2.61 -6.58
C ALA A 48 -15.41 3.78 -6.23
N LYS A 49 -16.73 3.57 -6.31
CA LYS A 49 -17.75 4.58 -5.99
C LYS A 49 -18.27 4.42 -4.56
N GLY A 50 -18.21 5.49 -3.76
CA GLY A 50 -18.77 5.55 -2.40
C GLY A 50 -17.85 6.21 -1.37
N SER A 51 -18.22 6.10 -0.09
CA SER A 51 -17.42 6.59 1.04
C SER A 51 -16.13 5.77 1.23
N LYS A 52 -15.07 6.34 1.84
CA LYS A 52 -13.76 5.66 2.00
C LYS A 52 -13.86 4.30 2.71
N ALA A 53 -14.73 4.16 3.71
CA ALA A 53 -14.93 2.92 4.43
C ALA A 53 -15.63 1.85 3.57
N GLU A 54 -16.68 2.25 2.83
CA GLU A 54 -17.37 1.36 1.90
C GLU A 54 -16.49 0.94 0.73
N GLN A 55 -15.66 1.85 0.20
CA GLN A 55 -14.75 1.55 -0.90
C GLN A 55 -13.76 0.45 -0.51
N LYS A 56 -13.23 0.49 0.72
CA LYS A 56 -12.31 -0.53 1.23
C LYS A 56 -12.99 -1.90 1.36
N ALA A 57 -14.19 -1.95 1.94
CA ALA A 57 -14.95 -3.18 2.10
C ALA A 57 -15.38 -3.77 0.74
N LYS A 58 -15.96 -2.94 -0.14
CA LYS A 58 -16.40 -3.34 -1.49
C LYS A 58 -15.23 -3.78 -2.37
N LYS A 59 -14.07 -3.12 -2.29
CA LYS A 59 -12.86 -3.52 -3.04
C LYS A 59 -12.35 -4.89 -2.60
N LYS A 60 -12.32 -5.17 -1.29
CA LYS A 60 -11.91 -6.48 -0.75
C LYS A 60 -12.87 -7.58 -1.22
N GLN A 61 -14.17 -7.36 -1.10
CA GLN A 61 -15.19 -8.31 -1.54
C GLN A 61 -15.10 -8.60 -3.04
N VAL A 62 -14.97 -7.55 -3.86
CA VAL A 62 -14.83 -7.69 -5.31
C VAL A 62 -13.57 -8.47 -5.68
N GLU A 63 -12.44 -8.23 -5.02
CA GLU A 63 -11.19 -8.95 -5.28
C GLU A 63 -11.27 -10.44 -4.91
N GLU A 64 -11.91 -10.78 -3.78
CA GLU A 64 -12.18 -12.17 -3.40
C GLU A 64 -13.12 -12.87 -4.41
N ASP A 65 -14.16 -12.17 -4.86
CA ASP A 65 -15.10 -12.69 -5.86
C ASP A 65 -14.46 -12.92 -7.23
N ILE A 66 -13.60 -11.99 -7.69
CA ILE A 66 -12.82 -12.14 -8.92
C ILE A 66 -11.89 -13.35 -8.82
N SER A 67 -11.17 -13.48 -7.70
CA SER A 67 -10.27 -14.61 -7.47
C SER A 67 -11.02 -15.94 -7.57
N ARG A 68 -12.16 -16.06 -6.87
CA ARG A 68 -13.02 -17.25 -6.90
C ARG A 68 -13.61 -17.55 -8.28
N LEU A 69 -14.01 -16.54 -9.04
CA LEU A 69 -14.53 -16.73 -10.40
C LEU A 69 -13.42 -17.16 -11.37
N SER A 70 -12.21 -16.60 -11.22
CA SER A 70 -11.07 -16.96 -12.05
C SER A 70 -10.59 -18.39 -11.81
N THR A 71 -10.57 -18.87 -10.56
CA THR A 71 -10.18 -20.24 -10.24
C THR A 71 -11.20 -21.25 -10.76
N LYS A 72 -12.50 -20.96 -10.58
CA LYS A 72 -13.58 -21.79 -11.14
C LYS A 72 -13.54 -21.88 -12.67
N LEU A 73 -13.26 -20.77 -13.36
CA LEU A 73 -13.15 -20.80 -14.82
C LEU A 73 -11.95 -21.64 -15.26
N LYS A 74 -10.79 -21.43 -14.65
CA LYS A 74 -9.58 -22.23 -14.94
C LYS A 74 -9.80 -23.71 -14.66
N GLU A 75 -10.48 -24.05 -13.57
CA GLU A 75 -10.81 -25.44 -13.24
C GLU A 75 -11.74 -26.08 -14.28
N LYS A 76 -12.75 -25.35 -14.77
CA LYS A 76 -13.61 -25.82 -15.87
C LYS A 76 -12.82 -26.03 -17.16
N GLN A 77 -12.02 -25.05 -17.55
CA GLN A 77 -11.18 -25.12 -18.75
C GLN A 77 -10.18 -26.28 -18.67
N LEU A 78 -9.58 -26.51 -17.49
CA LEU A 78 -8.71 -27.67 -17.25
C LEU A 78 -9.46 -29.00 -17.33
N LYS A 79 -10.68 -29.10 -16.79
CA LYS A 79 -11.52 -30.29 -16.88
C LYS A 79 -11.94 -30.59 -18.32
N GLU A 80 -12.29 -29.57 -19.09
CA GLU A 80 -12.64 -29.69 -20.51
C GLU A 80 -11.45 -30.16 -21.34
N LEU A 81 -10.25 -29.59 -21.12
CA LEU A 81 -9.02 -30.05 -21.76
C LEU A 81 -8.67 -31.51 -21.36
N ALA A 82 -8.85 -31.87 -20.09
CA ALA A 82 -8.61 -33.23 -19.62
C ALA A 82 -9.59 -34.25 -20.25
N SER A 83 -10.86 -33.87 -20.42
CA SER A 83 -11.87 -34.73 -21.05
C SER A 83 -11.63 -35.00 -22.54
N GLN A 84 -10.92 -34.10 -23.23
CA GLN A 84 -10.52 -34.27 -24.64
C GLN A 84 -9.15 -34.94 -24.81
N GLY A 85 -8.58 -35.50 -23.74
CA GLY A 85 -7.32 -36.25 -23.82
C GLY A 85 -6.05 -35.41 -23.70
N PHE A 86 -6.16 -34.10 -23.46
CA PHE A 86 -5.03 -33.27 -23.03
C PHE A 86 -4.80 -33.46 -21.52
N SER A 87 -4.42 -34.68 -21.12
CA SER A 87 -4.03 -34.93 -19.74
C SER A 87 -2.65 -34.33 -19.49
N SER A 88 -2.61 -33.37 -18.57
CA SER A 88 -1.36 -32.88 -17.99
C SER A 88 -0.77 -33.98 -17.09
N SER A 89 -0.04 -34.92 -17.69
CA SER A 89 0.79 -35.85 -16.93
C SER A 89 1.95 -35.10 -16.28
N SER A 90 1.69 -34.51 -15.12
CA SER A 90 2.71 -34.06 -14.20
C SER A 90 2.33 -34.45 -12.78
N SER A 91 2.45 -35.75 -12.46
CA SER A 91 3.25 -36.16 -11.30
C SER A 91 3.46 -37.68 -11.29
N ASN A 92 4.72 -38.05 -11.05
CA ASN A 92 5.26 -39.35 -10.61
C ASN A 92 5.46 -40.47 -11.65
N GLY A 93 6.74 -40.82 -11.87
CA GLY A 93 7.13 -42.14 -12.32
C GLY A 93 8.24 -42.15 -13.37
N ASN A 94 9.45 -42.47 -12.92
CA ASN A 94 10.66 -42.83 -13.67
C ASN A 94 10.51 -43.52 -15.04
N ILE A 95 11.52 -43.27 -15.92
CA ILE A 95 12.03 -44.10 -17.03
C ILE A 95 11.10 -44.13 -18.27
N SER A 96 11.46 -43.57 -19.44
CA SER A 96 12.66 -43.87 -20.24
C SER A 96 12.82 -42.83 -21.35
N LYS A 97 14.07 -42.58 -21.75
CA LYS A 97 14.44 -41.94 -23.01
C LYS A 97 13.84 -42.76 -24.17
N ASP A 98 12.95 -42.18 -24.96
CA ASP A 98 13.18 -41.90 -26.37
C ASP A 98 11.96 -41.20 -26.99
N GLU A 99 12.21 -40.32 -27.95
CA GLU A 99 11.24 -39.75 -28.91
C GLU A 99 9.94 -39.15 -28.37
N THR A 100 9.91 -37.81 -28.15
CA THR A 100 8.74 -36.91 -28.37
C THR A 100 9.01 -35.51 -27.76
N ASN A 101 10.05 -34.82 -28.26
CA ASN A 101 10.39 -33.47 -27.77
C ASN A 101 9.59 -32.34 -28.46
N GLU A 102 8.73 -32.64 -29.43
CA GLU A 102 8.02 -31.59 -30.20
C GLU A 102 6.61 -31.27 -29.67
N LYS A 103 5.93 -32.20 -29.00
CA LYS A 103 4.53 -31.99 -28.57
C LYS A 103 4.37 -31.37 -27.19
N LYS A 104 5.40 -31.44 -26.34
CA LYS A 104 5.38 -30.84 -24.99
C LYS A 104 5.48 -29.31 -25.01
N GLY A 105 6.17 -28.76 -26.02
CA GLY A 105 6.28 -27.32 -26.23
C GLY A 105 4.97 -26.67 -26.70
N ASP A 106 4.15 -27.41 -27.44
CA ASP A 106 2.91 -26.88 -28.04
C ASP A 106 1.81 -26.66 -26.99
N ILE A 107 1.67 -27.58 -26.02
CA ILE A 107 0.68 -27.44 -24.94
C ILE A 107 1.05 -26.32 -23.98
N ASP A 108 2.33 -26.20 -23.59
CA ASP A 108 2.76 -25.09 -22.72
C ASP A 108 2.65 -23.75 -23.46
N THR A 109 2.87 -23.73 -24.77
CA THR A 109 2.65 -22.55 -25.63
C THR A 109 1.16 -22.22 -25.76
N LEU A 110 0.29 -23.22 -25.86
CA LEU A 110 -1.16 -23.06 -25.95
C LEU A 110 -1.77 -22.60 -24.63
N VAL A 111 -1.38 -23.21 -23.51
CA VAL A 111 -1.78 -22.78 -22.15
C VAL A 111 -1.31 -21.35 -21.88
N ARG A 112 -0.11 -20.98 -22.35
CA ARG A 112 0.46 -19.64 -22.21
C ARG A 112 -0.23 -18.63 -23.14
N ALA A 113 -0.64 -19.04 -24.34
CA ALA A 113 -1.48 -18.28 -25.25
C ALA A 113 -2.92 -18.09 -24.73
N ILE A 114 -3.49 -19.10 -24.07
CA ILE A 114 -4.80 -19.03 -23.38
C ILE A 114 -4.68 -18.12 -22.15
N ALA A 115 -3.60 -18.22 -21.38
CA ALA A 115 -3.34 -17.39 -20.21
C ALA A 115 -2.92 -15.94 -20.52
N GLY A 116 -2.83 -15.56 -21.79
CA GLY A 116 -2.47 -14.20 -22.22
C GLY A 116 -1.02 -13.80 -21.92
N VAL A 117 -0.16 -14.76 -21.59
CA VAL A 117 1.27 -14.53 -21.42
C VAL A 117 1.90 -14.70 -22.80
N SER A 118 2.19 -13.61 -23.50
CA SER A 118 2.95 -13.74 -24.75
C SER A 118 4.32 -14.36 -24.44
N VAL A 119 4.67 -15.41 -25.19
CA VAL A 119 6.05 -15.92 -25.28
C VAL A 119 6.89 -14.82 -25.92
N THR A 120 7.43 -13.91 -25.11
CA THR A 120 8.50 -13.01 -25.55
C THR A 120 9.83 -13.66 -25.20
N THR A 121 10.20 -14.68 -25.96
CA THR A 121 11.57 -15.18 -25.95
C THR A 121 12.44 -14.18 -26.71
N ALA A 122 13.39 -13.57 -25.99
CA ALA A 122 14.67 -13.08 -26.52
C ALA A 122 14.69 -11.93 -27.55
N GLN A 123 13.79 -10.96 -27.46
CA GLN A 123 14.00 -9.61 -28.04
C GLN A 123 13.56 -8.55 -27.01
N GLN A 124 14.22 -8.57 -25.86
CA GLN A 124 14.05 -7.57 -24.82
C GLN A 124 15.08 -6.46 -25.02
N GLU A 125 15.02 -5.78 -26.15
CA GLU A 125 15.74 -4.54 -26.36
C GLU A 125 14.87 -3.59 -27.20
N HIS A 126 14.51 -2.46 -26.58
CA HIS A 126 13.97 -1.27 -27.24
C HIS A 126 12.47 -1.24 -27.64
N SER A 127 11.55 -1.69 -26.77
CA SER A 127 10.20 -1.12 -26.84
C SER A 127 10.28 0.35 -26.37
N LYS A 128 10.23 1.29 -27.31
CA LYS A 128 10.28 2.73 -27.02
C LYS A 128 9.25 3.03 -25.94
N PRO A 129 9.63 3.61 -24.79
CA PRO A 129 8.69 3.84 -23.71
C PRO A 129 7.52 4.69 -24.23
N SER A 130 6.31 4.23 -23.94
CA SER A 130 5.06 4.89 -24.35
C SER A 130 5.10 6.38 -23.99
N LYS A 131 4.43 7.23 -24.78
CA LYS A 131 4.34 8.68 -24.52
C LYS A 131 3.90 9.00 -23.08
N SER A 132 3.06 8.14 -22.48
CA SER A 132 2.62 8.28 -21.08
C SER A 132 3.75 8.01 -20.08
N VAL A 133 4.58 6.99 -20.33
CA VAL A 133 5.74 6.63 -19.50
C VAL A 133 6.79 7.75 -19.55
N LYS A 134 7.09 8.28 -20.75
CA LYS A 134 8.01 9.43 -20.91
C LYS A 134 7.52 10.68 -20.17
N ARG A 135 6.21 10.95 -20.17
CA ARG A 135 5.63 12.09 -19.43
C ARG A 135 5.73 11.90 -17.92
N ARG A 136 5.55 10.67 -17.42
CA ARG A 136 5.69 10.35 -15.99
C ARG A 136 7.15 10.43 -15.55
N GLU A 137 8.07 9.92 -16.36
CA GLU A 137 9.50 9.98 -16.09
C GLU A 137 10.04 11.42 -16.11
N LYS A 138 9.59 12.24 -17.08
CA LYS A 138 9.93 13.67 -17.11
C LYS A 138 9.42 14.39 -15.85
N ARG A 139 8.18 14.14 -15.43
CA ARG A 139 7.63 14.73 -14.19
C ARG A 139 8.41 14.25 -12.95
N ALA A 140 8.77 12.97 -12.89
CA ALA A 140 9.55 12.42 -11.78
C ALA A 140 10.95 13.05 -11.70
N LYS A 141 11.61 13.28 -12.84
CA LYS A 141 12.90 14.00 -12.89
C LYS A 141 12.76 15.45 -12.45
N GLU A 142 11.76 16.17 -12.95
CA GLU A 142 11.50 17.57 -12.55
C GLU A 142 11.18 17.70 -11.05
N GLU A 143 10.44 16.74 -10.48
CA GLU A 143 10.12 16.69 -9.05
C GLU A 143 11.37 16.37 -8.21
N ALA A 144 12.20 15.42 -8.64
CA ALA A 144 13.47 15.11 -7.99
C ALA A 144 14.45 16.31 -8.03
N ASP A 145 14.59 16.98 -9.17
CA ASP A 145 15.44 18.17 -9.32
C ASP A 145 14.91 19.34 -8.47
N ARG A 146 13.59 19.42 -8.28
CA ARG A 146 12.97 20.42 -7.41
C ARG A 146 13.21 20.09 -5.93
N GLU A 147 13.01 18.85 -5.53
CA GLU A 147 13.29 18.40 -4.16
C GLU A 147 14.77 18.55 -3.81
N GLN A 148 15.67 18.28 -4.75
CA GLN A 148 17.11 18.49 -4.57
C GLN A 148 17.45 19.96 -4.34
N ARG A 149 16.87 20.88 -5.13
CA ARG A 149 17.02 22.34 -4.92
C ARG A 149 16.49 22.79 -3.56
N ILE A 150 15.30 22.32 -3.16
CA ILE A 150 14.73 22.64 -1.85
C ILE A 150 15.62 22.12 -0.72
N LYS A 151 16.17 20.90 -0.86
CA LYS A 151 17.05 20.31 0.14
C LYS A 151 18.37 21.06 0.27
N GLU A 152 18.94 21.51 -0.84
CA GLU A 152 20.15 22.33 -0.88
C GLU A 152 19.90 23.70 -0.21
N GLU A 153 18.81 24.38 -0.57
CA GLU A 153 18.39 25.63 0.07
C GLU A 153 18.18 25.46 1.58
N GLN A 154 17.51 24.39 2.02
CA GLN A 154 17.32 24.09 3.44
C GLN A 154 18.64 23.83 4.17
N SER A 155 19.60 23.16 3.53
CA SER A 155 20.92 22.91 4.13
C SER A 155 21.76 24.18 4.28
N ASN A 156 21.54 25.17 3.42
CA ASN A 156 22.25 26.44 3.45
C ASN A 156 21.63 27.44 4.45
N VAL A 157 20.37 27.25 4.85
CA VAL A 157 19.72 28.06 5.88
C VAL A 157 20.12 27.56 7.26
N THR A 158 21.23 28.06 7.78
CA THR A 158 21.54 27.97 9.21
C THR A 158 20.72 29.01 9.99
N SER A 159 19.90 28.55 10.93
CA SER A 159 19.13 29.43 11.82
C SER A 159 20.05 30.10 12.86
N ASP A 160 19.82 31.39 13.14
CA ASP A 160 20.54 32.14 14.18
C ASP A 160 20.53 31.43 15.54
N ARG A 161 19.40 30.79 15.89
CA ARG A 161 19.27 29.98 17.12
C ARG A 161 20.25 28.82 17.16
N MET A 162 20.51 28.16 16.03
CA MET A 162 21.49 27.07 15.97
C MET A 162 22.91 27.58 16.19
N VAL A 163 23.25 28.71 15.58
CA VAL A 163 24.56 29.35 15.74
C VAL A 163 24.76 29.80 17.19
N GLU A 164 23.73 30.37 17.81
CA GLU A 164 23.74 30.74 19.23
C GLU A 164 23.90 29.51 20.13
N ASN A 165 23.09 28.47 19.94
CA ASN A 165 23.18 27.22 20.70
C ASN A 165 24.55 26.58 20.59
N GLN A 166 25.15 26.53 19.40
CA GLN A 166 26.50 25.99 19.20
C GLN A 166 27.55 26.79 19.98
N LYS A 167 27.45 28.13 19.95
CA LYS A 167 28.33 29.01 20.73
C LYS A 167 28.16 28.79 22.23
N LEU A 168 26.92 28.64 22.71
CA LEU A 168 26.62 28.37 24.11
C LEU A 168 27.16 27.00 24.54
N GLU A 169 26.93 25.95 23.75
CA GLU A 169 27.47 24.61 24.02
C GLU A 169 28.99 24.60 24.10
N THR A 170 29.66 25.33 23.20
CA THR A 170 31.12 25.43 23.19
C THR A 170 31.66 26.01 24.49
N LYS A 171 30.93 26.96 25.10
CA LYS A 171 31.28 27.54 26.40
C LYS A 171 30.92 26.64 27.59
N LEU A 172 29.83 25.89 27.50
CA LEU A 172 29.31 25.07 28.59
C LEU A 172 29.99 23.68 28.71
N LYS A 173 30.43 23.09 27.58
CA LYS A 173 31.11 21.79 27.53
C LYS A 173 32.33 21.68 28.47
N PRO A 174 33.25 22.66 28.52
CA PRO A 174 34.37 22.63 29.47
C PRO A 174 33.94 22.64 30.94
N MET A 175 32.76 23.16 31.24
CA MET A 175 32.19 23.23 32.59
C MET A 175 31.37 21.96 32.93
N GLY A 176 31.26 21.00 32.01
CA GLY A 176 30.42 19.81 32.18
C GLY A 176 28.93 20.09 32.16
N LEU A 177 28.52 21.24 31.61
CA LEU A 177 27.12 21.68 31.55
C LEU A 177 26.54 21.46 30.16
N THR A 178 25.24 21.15 30.10
CA THR A 178 24.51 20.89 28.85
C THR A 178 23.27 21.76 28.78
N ILE A 179 22.93 22.22 27.58
CA ILE A 179 21.71 23.00 27.32
C ILE A 179 20.52 22.04 27.28
N SER A 180 19.49 22.33 28.07
CA SER A 180 18.21 21.62 28.00
C SER A 180 17.16 22.53 27.40
N GLU A 181 16.50 22.09 26.33
CA GLU A 181 15.41 22.85 25.73
C GLU A 181 14.16 22.84 26.62
N ILE A 182 13.60 24.02 26.84
CA ILE A 182 12.38 24.22 27.62
C ILE A 182 11.37 24.89 26.70
N LYS A 183 10.09 24.53 26.85
CA LYS A 183 9.02 25.08 26.02
C LYS A 183 8.95 26.61 26.23
N PRO A 184 8.93 27.41 25.16
CA PRO A 184 8.86 28.87 25.25
C PRO A 184 7.42 29.31 25.56
N ASP A 185 6.97 29.05 26.79
CA ASP A 185 5.71 29.57 27.31
C ASP A 185 5.95 30.64 28.38
N GLY A 186 4.89 31.34 28.80
CA GLY A 186 4.94 32.29 29.92
C GLY A 186 5.26 31.64 31.28
N HIS A 187 5.48 30.33 31.32
CA HIS A 187 5.90 29.58 32.51
C HIS A 187 7.35 29.12 32.43
N SER A 188 8.06 29.38 31.31
CA SER A 188 9.42 28.91 31.04
C SER A 188 10.38 29.13 32.20
N GLY A 189 10.49 30.35 32.76
CA GLY A 189 11.36 30.62 33.91
C GLY A 189 11.06 29.78 35.15
N ARG A 190 9.79 29.41 35.34
CA ARG A 190 9.32 28.61 36.49
C ARG A 190 9.48 27.12 36.25
N ASP A 191 9.28 26.70 35.00
CA ASP A 191 9.53 25.35 34.53
C ASP A 191 11.02 25.01 34.58
N VAL A 192 11.91 25.97 34.25
CA VAL A 192 13.37 25.83 34.43
C VAL A 192 13.72 25.48 35.87
N CYS A 193 13.29 26.30 36.82
CA CYS A 193 13.65 26.12 38.22
C CYS A 193 13.01 24.84 38.81
N ASN A 194 11.71 24.64 38.62
CA ASN A 194 10.98 23.57 39.30
C ASN A 194 11.15 22.20 38.65
N LYS A 195 11.01 22.11 37.31
CA LYS A 195 10.97 20.82 36.63
C LYS A 195 12.36 20.32 36.26
N ASN A 196 13.28 21.23 35.93
CA ASN A 196 14.61 20.83 35.48
C ASN A 196 15.62 20.86 36.63
N GLN A 197 15.85 22.02 37.26
CA GLN A 197 16.92 22.12 38.26
C GLN A 197 16.56 21.42 39.58
N LEU A 198 15.42 21.75 40.18
CA LEU A 198 15.00 21.17 41.48
C LEU A 198 14.76 19.67 41.39
N ALA A 199 14.15 19.17 40.31
CA ALA A 199 13.91 17.75 40.13
C ALA A 199 15.23 16.95 39.97
N ASN A 200 16.24 17.51 39.29
CA ASN A 200 17.55 16.88 39.17
C ASN A 200 18.27 16.81 40.52
N HIS A 201 18.10 17.81 41.39
CA HIS A 201 18.64 17.78 42.75
C HIS A 201 17.87 16.83 43.69
N SER A 202 16.56 16.63 43.48
CA SER A 202 15.71 15.79 44.33
C SER A 202 15.55 14.34 43.85
N GLY A 203 16.28 13.92 42.81
CA GLY A 203 16.24 12.53 42.31
C GLY A 203 15.04 12.20 41.42
N GLY A 204 14.45 13.19 40.75
CA GLY A 204 13.52 13.00 39.63
C GLY A 204 12.08 13.48 39.87
N ALA A 205 11.66 13.64 41.12
CA ALA A 205 10.37 14.25 41.45
C ALA A 205 10.59 15.51 42.26
N SER A 206 10.20 16.67 41.72
CA SER A 206 10.19 17.90 42.51
C SER A 206 9.18 17.72 43.66
N PRO A 207 9.59 17.87 44.92
CA PRO A 207 8.70 17.69 46.08
C PRO A 207 7.59 18.76 46.13
N TYR A 208 7.76 19.87 45.43
CA TYR A 208 6.80 20.97 45.40
C TYR A 208 6.39 21.33 43.98
N THR A 209 5.09 21.50 43.78
CA THR A 209 4.52 22.14 42.58
C THR A 209 4.87 23.62 42.61
N TYR A 210 5.14 24.21 41.43
CA TYR A 210 5.42 25.65 41.31
C TYR A 210 4.42 26.52 42.09
N GLN A 211 3.13 26.22 42.01
CA GLN A 211 2.07 26.99 42.71
C GLN A 211 2.29 27.03 44.24
N LYS A 212 2.75 25.93 44.83
CA LYS A 212 3.03 25.84 46.28
C LYS A 212 4.28 26.64 46.65
N MET A 213 5.33 26.56 45.82
CA MET A 213 6.55 27.36 46.01
C MET A 213 6.26 28.85 45.87
N ALA A 214 5.48 29.25 44.87
CA ALA A 214 5.07 30.64 44.68
C ALA A 214 4.23 31.14 45.86
N ALA A 215 3.28 30.35 46.36
CA ALA A 215 2.49 30.72 47.53
C ALA A 215 3.37 30.89 48.78
N ALA A 216 4.29 29.97 49.04
CA ALA A 216 5.23 30.07 50.15
C ALA A 216 6.15 31.30 50.04
N TYR A 217 6.65 31.57 48.83
CA TYR A 217 7.46 32.75 48.54
C TYR A 217 6.69 34.06 48.77
N MET A 218 5.44 34.15 48.29
CA MET A 218 4.60 35.33 48.53
C MET A 218 4.27 35.54 50.01
N ILE A 219 4.14 34.47 50.80
CA ILE A 219 3.99 34.56 52.27
C ILE A 219 5.29 35.13 52.86
N HIS A 220 6.44 34.59 52.47
CA HIS A 220 7.74 35.03 52.92
C HIS A 220 8.03 36.50 52.57
N GLU A 221 7.74 36.95 51.34
CA GLU A 221 7.88 38.37 50.97
C GLU A 221 7.01 39.30 51.82
N ARG A 222 5.81 38.84 52.22
CA ARG A 222 4.91 39.61 53.08
C ARG A 222 5.38 39.66 54.53
N GLU A 223 6.12 38.65 54.98
CA GLU A 223 6.74 38.60 56.31
C GLU A 223 8.04 39.43 56.34
N HIS A 224 8.78 39.45 55.23
CA HIS A 224 10.09 40.10 55.08
C HIS A 224 10.05 41.34 54.17
N LYS A 225 8.97 42.14 54.25
CA LYS A 225 8.72 43.26 53.32
C LYS A 225 9.88 44.27 53.21
N THR A 226 10.61 44.49 54.29
CA THR A 226 11.75 45.42 54.33
C THR A 226 12.88 45.00 53.39
N ASP A 227 13.05 43.70 53.18
CA ASP A 227 14.16 43.13 52.39
C ASP A 227 13.83 43.16 50.89
N PHE A 228 12.54 43.10 50.55
CA PHE A 228 12.05 43.12 49.17
C PHE A 228 11.62 44.51 48.69
N HIS A 229 11.48 45.50 49.59
CA HIS A 229 11.13 46.89 49.24
C HIS A 229 12.03 47.56 48.20
N PRO A 230 13.34 47.30 48.11
CA PRO A 230 14.21 47.92 47.08
C PRO A 230 13.98 47.41 45.65
N ILE A 231 13.25 46.31 45.49
CA ILE A 231 13.14 45.56 44.23
C ILE A 231 11.75 45.76 43.59
N PHE A 232 10.79 46.27 44.36
CA PHE A 232 9.40 46.56 43.94
C PHE A 232 9.09 48.06 44.03
#